data_AF-A0A1C6HXT8-F1
#
_entry.id   AF-A0A1C6HXT8-F1
#
_cell.length_a   1.000
_cell.length_b   1.000
_cell.length_c   1.000
_cell.angle_alpha   90.00
_cell.angle_beta   90.00
_cell.angle_gamma   90.00
#
_symmetry.space_group_name_H-M   'P 1'
#
loop_
_entity.id
_entity.type
_entity.pdbx_description
1 polymer ?
#
loop_
_entity_poly.entity_id
_entity_poly.type
_entity_poly.pdbx_seq_one_letter_code
_entity_poly.pdbx_strand_id
1 'polypeptide(L)'
;MAANKVVFGNKVLIDLTGDTVTEEALLKGYTAHKADGTIITGTAFAGYPNEFVFLDNIEDSSGNPIKDSSGKTIQGQTIYRKARNSVLLDSTGDVIEDSY
;
A
#
# COMPACT_ATOMS: atom_id res chain seq x y z
N MET A 1 15.78 -24.31 14.14
CA MET A 1 15.93 -24.43 12.67
C MET A 1 14.53 -24.60 12.10
N ALA A 2 14.15 -23.76 11.14
CA ALA A 2 12.89 -23.96 10.42
C ALA A 2 13.08 -25.03 9.33
N ALA A 3 12.02 -25.79 9.05
CA ALA A 3 12.02 -26.77 7.98
C ALA A 3 11.56 -26.10 6.68
N ASN A 4 12.38 -26.13 5.65
CA ASN A 4 12.04 -25.59 4.33
C ASN A 4 11.73 -26.66 3.28
N LYS A 5 12.17 -27.89 3.53
CA LYS A 5 11.90 -29.05 2.68
C LYS A 5 11.70 -30.29 3.54
N VAL A 6 10.63 -31.04 3.26
CA VAL A 6 10.30 -32.28 3.96
C VAL A 6 10.12 -33.40 2.93
N VAL A 7 10.88 -34.47 3.09
CA VAL A 7 10.83 -35.66 2.24
C VAL A 7 10.45 -36.87 3.09
N PHE A 8 9.45 -37.63 2.66
CA PHE A 8 9.02 -38.87 3.30
C PHE A 8 9.11 -40.02 2.31
N GLY A 9 10.07 -40.93 2.55
CA GLY A 9 10.45 -41.96 1.58
C GLY A 9 10.92 -41.32 0.28
N ASN A 10 10.25 -41.62 -0.83
CA ASN A 10 10.53 -41.04 -2.16
C ASN A 10 9.63 -39.85 -2.53
N LYS A 11 8.79 -39.35 -1.60
CA LYS A 11 7.86 -38.25 -1.87
C LYS A 11 8.27 -36.98 -1.16
N VAL A 12 8.28 -35.87 -1.89
CA VAL A 12 8.41 -34.52 -1.34
C VAL A 12 7.05 -34.08 -0.80
N LEU A 13 6.98 -33.73 0.49
CA LEU A 13 5.76 -33.27 1.16
C LEU A 13 5.69 -31.75 1.25
N ILE A 14 6.84 -31.10 1.47
CA ILE A 14 7.01 -29.65 1.49
C ILE A 14 8.28 -29.34 0.72
N ASP A 15 8.24 -28.32 -0.14
CA ASP A 15 9.40 -27.77 -0.80
C ASP A 15 9.21 -26.27 -1.02
N LEU A 16 9.76 -25.49 -0.10
CA LEU A 16 9.69 -24.02 -0.16
C LEU A 16 10.82 -23.43 -1.00
N THR A 17 11.71 -24.23 -1.59
CA THR A 17 12.94 -23.71 -2.23
C THR A 17 12.68 -22.73 -3.38
N GLY A 18 11.49 -22.78 -3.99
CA GLY A 18 11.07 -21.84 -5.03
C GLY A 18 10.38 -20.57 -4.52
N ASP A 19 10.13 -20.43 -3.22
CA ASP A 19 9.39 -19.29 -2.67
C ASP A 19 10.24 -18.02 -2.69
N THR A 20 9.62 -16.92 -3.14
CA THR A 20 10.29 -15.61 -3.30
C THR A 20 9.68 -14.51 -2.45
N VAL A 21 8.76 -14.85 -1.54
CA VAL A 21 8.09 -13.87 -0.68
C VAL A 21 9.11 -13.14 0.22
N THR A 22 8.98 -11.82 0.25
CA THR A 22 9.74 -10.94 1.14
C THR A 22 8.78 -10.21 2.07
N GLU A 23 9.30 -9.65 3.17
CA GLU A 23 8.49 -8.85 4.09
C GLU A 23 7.81 -7.69 3.36
N GLU A 24 8.52 -7.00 2.48
CA GLU A 24 8.04 -5.83 1.73
C GLU A 24 6.93 -6.17 0.73
N ALA A 25 6.94 -7.38 0.18
CA ALA A 25 5.92 -7.85 -0.76
C ALA A 25 4.68 -8.45 -0.07
N LEU A 26 4.77 -8.75 1.23
CA LEU A 26 3.69 -9.36 2.00
C LEU A 26 2.87 -8.30 2.74
N LEU A 27 1.54 -8.41 2.67
CA LEU A 27 0.63 -7.47 3.32
C LEU A 27 0.91 -7.38 4.83
N LYS A 28 0.93 -6.15 5.36
CA LYS A 28 1.24 -5.91 6.77
C LYS A 28 0.37 -6.74 7.71
N GLY A 29 1.00 -7.42 8.67
CA GLY A 29 0.31 -8.24 9.67
C GLY A 29 0.02 -9.68 9.24
N TYR A 30 0.20 -10.01 7.95
CA TYR A 30 0.14 -11.38 7.48
C TYR A 30 1.49 -12.08 7.64
N THR A 31 1.47 -13.39 7.86
CA THR A 31 2.68 -14.21 7.99
C THR A 31 2.84 -15.16 6.81
N ALA A 32 4.09 -15.37 6.36
CA ALA A 32 4.43 -16.37 5.35
C ALA A 32 5.78 -17.04 5.68
N HIS A 33 6.12 -18.11 4.97
CA HIS A 33 7.43 -18.75 5.06
C HIS A 33 8.32 -18.31 3.89
N LYS A 34 9.61 -18.07 4.14
CA LYS A 34 10.63 -17.89 3.10
C LYS A 34 11.11 -19.24 2.56
N ALA A 35 11.92 -19.20 1.50
CA ALA A 35 12.56 -20.40 0.94
C ALA A 35 13.49 -21.16 1.91
N ASP A 36 13.95 -20.50 2.98
CA ASP A 36 14.70 -21.12 4.07
C ASP A 36 13.80 -21.62 5.23
N GLY A 37 12.48 -21.53 5.07
CA GLY A 37 11.48 -21.93 6.04
C GLY A 37 11.25 -20.92 7.16
N THR A 38 11.99 -19.80 7.20
CA THR A 38 11.79 -18.77 8.23
C THR A 38 10.42 -18.11 8.06
N ILE A 39 9.67 -18.01 9.15
CA ILE A 39 8.42 -17.24 9.18
C ILE A 39 8.75 -15.76 9.17
N ILE A 40 8.13 -15.02 8.26
CA ILE A 40 8.21 -13.57 8.15
C ILE A 40 6.82 -12.95 8.37
N THR A 41 6.80 -11.70 8.84
CA THR A 41 5.57 -10.88 8.89
C THR A 41 5.67 -9.80 7.84
N GLY A 42 4.58 -9.56 7.13
CA GLY A 42 4.53 -8.57 6.07
C GLY A 42 4.72 -7.15 6.57
N THR A 43 5.33 -6.33 5.72
CA THR A 43 5.59 -4.90 5.92
C THR A 43 5.18 -4.06 4.70
N ALA A 44 4.48 -4.66 3.72
CA ALA A 44 3.98 -3.91 2.57
C ALA A 44 3.20 -2.66 3.02
N PHE A 45 3.53 -1.53 2.40
CA PHE A 45 2.95 -0.21 2.69
C PHE A 45 3.14 0.30 4.13
N ALA A 46 4.01 -0.29 4.95
CA ALA A 46 4.24 0.16 6.32
C ALA A 46 4.83 1.58 6.38
N GLY A 47 5.70 1.94 5.42
CA GLY A 47 6.28 3.27 5.28
C GLY A 47 5.48 4.24 4.39
N TYR A 48 4.34 3.81 3.84
CA TYR A 48 3.53 4.68 2.99
C TYR A 48 2.76 5.67 3.86
N PRO A 49 2.76 6.98 3.52
CA PRO A 49 1.95 7.96 4.21
C PRO A 49 0.47 7.60 4.09
N ASN A 50 -0.34 8.13 5.01
CA ASN A 50 -1.78 7.96 4.97
C ASN A 50 -2.40 8.64 3.75
N GLU A 51 -1.75 9.69 3.24
CA GLU A 51 -2.21 10.44 2.08
C GLU A 51 -1.03 10.82 1.18
N PHE A 52 -1.27 10.78 -0.13
CA PHE A 52 -0.44 11.41 -1.14
C PHE A 52 -1.25 12.52 -1.80
N VAL A 53 -0.72 13.74 -1.76
CA VAL A 53 -1.37 14.93 -2.31
C VAL A 53 -0.61 15.37 -3.55
N PHE A 54 -1.33 15.49 -4.66
CA PHE A 54 -0.83 16.05 -5.91
C PHE A 54 -1.52 17.39 -6.16
N LEU A 55 -0.71 18.40 -6.46
CA LEU A 55 -1.18 19.75 -6.79
C LEU A 55 -0.81 20.01 -8.24
N ASP A 56 -1.83 20.14 -9.09
CA ASP A 56 -1.65 20.41 -10.50
C ASP A 56 -2.19 21.80 -10.82
N ASN A 57 -1.44 22.59 -11.60
CA ASN A 57 -1.94 23.87 -12.07
C ASN A 57 -3.09 23.63 -13.04
N ILE A 58 -4.18 24.39 -12.88
CA ILE A 58 -5.26 24.36 -13.86
C ILE A 58 -4.89 25.31 -14.99
N GLU A 59 -4.91 24.80 -16.21
CA GLU A 59 -4.57 25.54 -17.42
C GLU A 59 -5.78 25.68 -18.34
N ASP A 60 -5.79 26.74 -19.14
CA ASP A 60 -6.74 26.88 -20.24
C ASP A 60 -6.39 25.96 -21.42
N SER A 61 -7.23 25.94 -22.46
CA SER A 61 -6.99 25.12 -23.67
C SER A 61 -5.72 25.49 -24.45
N SER A 62 -5.06 26.59 -24.09
CA SER A 62 -3.82 27.07 -24.70
C SER A 62 -2.59 26.82 -23.80
N GLY A 63 -2.77 26.19 -22.63
CA GLY A 63 -1.71 25.86 -21.68
C GLY A 63 -1.30 27.01 -20.75
N ASN A 64 -2.10 28.08 -20.66
CA ASN A 64 -1.82 29.16 -19.73
C ASN A 64 -2.45 28.88 -18.35
N PRO A 65 -1.76 29.16 -17.24
CA PRO A 65 -2.30 28.94 -15.90
C PRO A 65 -3.48 29.88 -15.64
N ILE A 66 -4.59 29.31 -15.18
CA ILE A 66 -5.76 30.06 -14.73
C ILE A 66 -5.43 30.66 -13.35
N LYS A 67 -5.74 31.95 -13.17
CA LYS A 67 -5.43 32.70 -11.94
C LYS A 67 -6.71 33.16 -11.23
N ASP A 68 -6.65 33.24 -9.90
CA ASP A 68 -7.69 33.86 -9.08
C ASP A 68 -7.68 35.40 -9.19
N SER A 69 -8.61 36.07 -8.50
CA SER A 69 -8.71 37.54 -8.50
C SER A 69 -7.52 38.25 -7.85
N SER A 70 -6.67 37.53 -7.11
CA SER A 70 -5.42 38.05 -6.53
C SER A 70 -4.22 37.82 -7.46
N GLY A 71 -4.43 37.16 -8.62
CA GLY A 71 -3.40 36.83 -9.59
C GLY A 71 -2.61 35.55 -9.28
N LYS A 72 -3.03 34.74 -8.30
CA LYS A 72 -2.40 33.46 -7.95
C LYS A 72 -2.96 32.34 -8.82
N THR A 73 -2.10 31.44 -9.31
CA THR A 73 -2.54 30.27 -10.09
C THR A 73 -3.43 29.37 -9.25
N ILE A 74 -4.55 28.97 -9.83
CA ILE A 74 -5.46 28.00 -9.25
C ILE A 74 -4.86 26.61 -9.45
N GLN A 75 -4.86 25.82 -8.38
CA GLN A 75 -4.35 24.45 -8.39
C GLN A 75 -5.49 23.47 -8.08
N GLY A 76 -5.61 22.42 -8.88
CA GLY A 76 -6.40 21.25 -8.56
C GLY A 76 -5.67 20.39 -7.54
N GLN A 77 -6.40 19.83 -6.58
CA GLN A 77 -5.85 18.94 -5.56
C GLN A 77 -6.39 17.53 -5.77
N THR A 78 -5.50 16.57 -5.99
CA THR A 78 -5.83 15.13 -6.02
C THR A 78 -5.22 14.46 -4.80
N ILE A 79 -6.05 13.81 -3.97
CA ILE A 79 -5.61 13.15 -2.75
C ILE A 79 -5.86 11.64 -2.87
N TYR A 80 -4.78 10.85 -2.82
CA TYR A 80 -4.88 9.41 -2.67
C TYR A 80 -4.75 9.05 -1.19
N ARG A 81 -5.82 8.48 -0.63
CA ARG A 81 -5.84 8.04 0.76
C ARG A 81 -5.57 6.54 0.84
N LYS A 82 -4.71 6.13 1.77
CA LYS A 82 -4.49 4.72 2.09
C LYS A 82 -5.81 4.13 2.58
N ALA A 83 -6.30 3.10 1.90
CA ALA A 83 -7.52 2.41 2.29
C ALA A 83 -7.34 1.83 3.70
N ARG A 84 -8.22 2.21 4.64
CA ARG A 84 -8.37 1.51 5.92
C ARG A 84 -9.56 0.57 5.80
N ASN A 85 -9.48 -0.60 6.42
CA ASN A 85 -10.43 -1.71 6.21
C ASN A 85 -11.89 -1.40 6.58
N SER A 86 -12.19 -0.23 7.16
CA SER A 86 -13.53 0.16 7.60
C SER A 86 -13.66 1.67 7.80
N VAL A 87 -13.37 2.47 6.77
CA VAL A 87 -13.60 3.92 6.84
C VAL A 87 -15.06 4.21 6.47
N LEU A 88 -15.86 4.61 7.46
CA LEU A 88 -17.09 5.34 7.20
C LEU A 88 -16.71 6.81 6.99
N LEU A 89 -17.02 7.35 5.80
CA LEU A 89 -16.84 8.76 5.48
C LEU A 89 -18.18 9.48 5.63
N ASP A 90 -18.18 10.69 6.19
CA ASP A 90 -19.35 11.55 6.15
C ASP A 90 -19.55 12.19 4.77
N SER A 91 -20.61 12.98 4.62
CA SER A 91 -20.92 13.70 3.38
C SER A 91 -19.88 14.76 3.00
N THR A 92 -18.99 15.13 3.92
CA THR A 92 -17.87 16.06 3.72
C THR A 92 -16.56 15.34 3.44
N GLY A 93 -16.54 14.01 3.52
CA GLY A 93 -15.37 13.18 3.28
C GLY A 93 -14.46 13.02 4.49
N ASP A 94 -14.93 13.34 5.69
CA ASP A 94 -14.20 13.16 6.96
C ASP A 94 -14.47 11.77 7.54
N VAL A 95 -13.49 11.23 8.28
CA VAL A 95 -13.54 9.87 8.87
C VAL A 95 -14.45 9.87 10.10
N ILE A 96 -15.50 9.05 10.09
CA ILE A 96 -16.46 8.89 11.19
C ILE A 96 -16.04 7.78 12.17
N GLU A 97 -15.51 6.66 11.69
CA GLU A 97 -14.96 5.58 12.54
C GLU A 97 -13.66 5.01 11.94
N ASP A 98 -12.71 4.73 12.83
CA ASP A 98 -11.41 4.12 12.52
C ASP A 98 -11.25 2.86 13.40
N SER A 99 -11.57 1.69 12.84
CA SER A 99 -11.27 0.42 13.53
C SER A 99 -9.88 -0.06 13.09
N TYR A 100 -8.97 -0.13 14.06
CA TYR A 100 -7.58 -0.61 13.92
C TYR A 100 -7.48 -2.11 13.62
#